data_AF-A0A3B9XJS9-F1
#
_entry.id   AF-A0A3B9XJS9-F1
#
_cell.length_a   1.000
_cell.length_b   1.000
_cell.length_c   1.000
_cell.angle_alpha   90.00
_cell.angle_beta   90.00
_cell.angle_gamma   90.00
#
_symmetry.space_group_name_H-M   'P 1'
#
loop_
_entity.id
_entity.type
_entity.pdbx_description
1 polymer ?
#
loop_
_entity_poly.entity_id
_entity_poly.type
_entity_poly.pdbx_seq_one_letter_code
_entity_poly.pdbx_strand_id
1 'polypeptide(L)' 'MTKILYLGTHGTDDPTRASMPFHMALGAVEGGHAAEINLAGDAVVCIQDKIIESIKGVGMPSLKELMENILNEKVPIYI' A
#
# COMPACT_ATOMS: atom_id res chain seq x y z
N MET A 1 -0.43 -7.22 -20.28
CA MET A 1 -1.12 -6.36 -19.31
C MET A 1 -1.95 -7.27 -18.41
N THR A 2 -1.61 -7.34 -17.13
CA THR A 2 -2.27 -8.19 -16.13
C THR A 2 -2.90 -7.31 -15.06
N LYS A 3 -3.96 -7.78 -14.42
CA LYS A 3 -4.57 -7.14 -13.25
C LYS A 3 -4.17 -7.91 -12.00
N ILE A 4 -3.52 -7.23 -11.05
CA ILE A 4 -2.95 -7.84 -9.83
C ILE A 4 -3.64 -7.25 -8.62
N LEU A 5 -4.14 -8.11 -7.72
CA LEU A 5 -4.68 -7.72 -6.43
C LEU A 5 -3.65 -7.99 -5.33
N TYR A 6 -3.28 -6.94 -4.60
CA TYR A 6 -2.39 -7.01 -3.44
C TYR A 6 -3.19 -6.99 -2.15
N LEU A 7 -3.05 -8.02 -1.32
CA LEU A 7 -3.73 -8.13 -0.03
C LEU A 7 -2.84 -7.64 1.12
N GLY A 8 -3.25 -6.57 1.80
CA GLY A 8 -2.70 -6.12 3.06
C GLY A 8 -3.43 -6.74 4.25
N THR A 9 -2.69 -7.21 5.25
CA THR A 9 -3.24 -7.79 6.48
C THR A 9 -2.59 -7.30 7.77
N HIS A 10 -1.52 -6.50 7.66
CA HIS A 10 -0.73 -6.05 8.80
C HIS A 10 -0.85 -4.53 8.94
N GLY A 11 -0.92 -4.07 10.17
CA GLY A 11 -1.00 -2.67 10.53
C GLY A 11 0.30 -2.17 11.15
N THR A 12 0.19 -1.31 12.16
CA THR A 12 1.36 -0.73 12.84
C THR A 12 2.19 -1.73 13.64
N ASP A 13 1.68 -2.95 13.86
CA ASP A 13 2.39 -4.05 14.52
C ASP A 13 3.59 -4.57 13.70
N ASP A 14 3.49 -4.49 12.36
CA ASP A 14 4.58 -4.76 11.44
C ASP A 14 4.62 -3.69 10.33
N PRO A 15 5.34 -2.57 10.56
CA PRO A 15 5.41 -1.45 9.61
C PRO A 15 5.97 -1.83 8.24
N THR A 16 6.81 -2.88 8.16
CA THR A 16 7.37 -3.32 6.88
C THR A 16 6.31 -4.05 6.07
N ARG A 17 5.59 -5.00 6.69
CA ARG A 17 4.51 -5.73 6.02
C ARG A 17 3.29 -4.86 5.73
N ALA A 18 3.04 -3.84 6.55
CA ALA A 18 1.99 -2.85 6.30
C ALA A 18 2.24 -2.02 5.03
N SER A 19 3.51 -1.71 4.73
CA SER A 19 3.89 -0.96 3.52
C SER A 19 3.94 -1.80 2.24
N MET A 20 4.14 -3.12 2.36
CA MET A 20 4.35 -4.03 1.22
C MET A 20 3.26 -3.96 0.13
N PRO A 21 1.94 -4.01 0.44
CA PRO A 21 0.90 -3.97 -0.60
C PRO A 21 0.97 -2.71 -1.46
N PHE A 22 1.22 -1.55 -0.84
CA PHE A 22 1.32 -0.26 -1.52
C PHE A 22 2.58 -0.19 -2.39
N HIS A 23 3.73 -0.61 -1.85
CA HIS A 23 4.99 -0.60 -2.56
C HIS A 23 4.96 -1.53 -3.79
N MET A 24 4.46 -2.75 -3.63
CA MET A 24 4.37 -3.72 -4.72
C MET A 24 3.35 -3.31 -5.80
N ALA A 25 2.22 -2.71 -5.40
CA ALA A 25 1.24 -2.19 -6.34
C ALA A 25 1.84 -1.12 -7.25
N LEU A 26 2.63 -0.18 -6.69
CA LEU A 26 3.34 0.82 -7.48
C LEU A 26 4.38 0.20 -8.41
N GLY A 27 5.14 -0.80 -7.94
CA GLY A 27 6.07 -1.54 -8.81
C GLY A 27 5.37 -2.25 -9.97
N ALA A 28 4.15 -2.77 -9.77
CA ALA A 28 3.36 -3.33 -10.85
C ALA A 28 2.87 -2.27 -11.86
N VAL A 29 2.47 -1.09 -11.38
CA VAL A 29 2.10 0.03 -12.24
C VAL A 29 3.31 0.47 -13.09
N GLU A 30 4.49 0.62 -12.48
CA GLU A 30 5.74 0.93 -13.19
C GLU A 30 6.08 -0.13 -14.25
N GLY A 31 5.81 -1.40 -13.96
CA GLY A 31 5.97 -2.52 -14.89
C GLY A 31 4.91 -2.61 -16.01
N GLY A 32 3.97 -1.66 -16.10
CA GLY A 32 2.91 -1.66 -17.12
C GLY A 32 1.78 -2.64 -16.84
N HIS A 33 1.49 -2.93 -15.57
CA HIS A 33 0.36 -3.74 -15.13
C HIS A 33 -0.68 -2.88 -14.40
N ALA A 34 -1.92 -3.36 -14.35
CA ALA A 34 -2.94 -2.77 -13.49
C ALA A 34 -2.81 -3.37 -12.08
N ALA A 35 -2.89 -2.52 -11.05
CA ALA A 35 -2.84 -2.95 -9.66
C ALA A 35 -4.10 -2.51 -8.91
N GLU A 36 -4.48 -3.31 -7.92
CA GLU A 36 -5.49 -3.01 -6.91
C GLU A 36 -4.99 -3.46 -5.55
N ILE A 37 -5.46 -2.81 -4.48
CA ILE A 37 -5.12 -3.15 -3.11
C ILE A 37 -6.40 -3.50 -2.35
N ASN A 38 -6.39 -4.61 -1.61
CA ASN A 38 -7.40 -4.91 -0.61
C ASN A 38 -6.75 -4.93 0.77
N LEU A 39 -7.34 -4.25 1.75
CA LEU A 39 -6.89 -4.24 3.12
C LEU A 39 -7.87 -5.06 3.97
N ALA A 40 -7.37 -5.95 4.80
CA ALA A 40 -8.17 -6.75 5.71
C ALA A 40 -7.53 -6.80 7.10
N GLY A 41 -8.35 -6.98 8.14
CA GLY A 41 -7.88 -7.03 9.52
C GLY A 41 -7.16 -5.76 9.94
N ASP A 42 -5.96 -5.90 10.49
CA ASP A 42 -5.21 -4.79 11.05
C ASP A 42 -4.71 -3.80 9.98
N ALA A 43 -4.64 -4.21 8.71
CA ALA A 43 -4.28 -3.31 7.63
C ALA A 43 -5.33 -2.22 7.35
N VAL A 44 -6.58 -2.40 7.77
CA VAL A 44 -7.67 -1.45 7.49
C VAL A 44 -7.37 -0.06 8.06
N VAL A 45 -6.62 0.04 9.16
CA VAL A 45 -6.26 1.35 9.73
C VAL A 45 -5.19 2.09 8.93
N CYS A 46 -4.51 1.44 7.98
CA CYS A 46 -3.44 2.03 7.16
C CYS A 46 -3.92 3.08 6.16
N ILE A 47 -5.23 3.32 6.06
CA ILE A 47 -5.83 4.44 5.30
C ILE A 47 -6.06 5.70 6.16
N GLN A 48 -5.84 5.64 7.47
CA GLN A 48 -6.04 6.79 8.35
C GLN A 48 -4.80 7.69 8.30
N ASP A 49 -4.98 9.01 8.12
CA ASP A 49 -3.89 9.99 8.01
C ASP A 49 -2.82 9.81 9.10
N LYS A 50 -3.24 9.69 10.36
CA LYS A 50 -2.31 9.51 11.49
C LYS A 50 -1.45 8.24 11.36
N ILE A 51 -2.02 7.17 10.82
CA ILE A 51 -1.31 5.90 10.63
C ILE A 51 -0.37 5.99 9.43
N ILE A 52 -0.84 6.56 8.32
CA ILE A 52 -0.04 6.84 7.12
C ILE A 52 1.24 7.61 7.46
N GLU A 53 1.12 8.66 8.29
CA GLU A 53 2.26 9.48 8.73
C GLU A 53 3.22 8.74 9.68
N SER A 54 2.76 7.66 10.33
CA SER A 54 3.53 6.93 11.35
C SER A 54 4.34 5.74 10.80
N ILE A 55 3.88 5.11 9.72
CA ILE A 55 4.44 3.85 9.23
C ILE A 55 5.70 4.10 8.38
N LYS A 56 6.80 3.48 8.81
CA LYS A 56 8.10 3.48 8.12
C LYS A 56 8.61 2.05 8.00
N GLY A 57 8.42 1.46 6.82
CA GLY A 57 8.94 0.12 6.49
C GLY A 57 10.46 0.14 6.26
N VAL A 58 11.10 -1.01 6.39
CA VAL A 58 12.54 -1.16 6.11
C VAL A 58 12.76 -1.46 4.63
N GLY A 59 13.62 -0.69 3.96
CA GLY A 59 14.00 -0.93 2.56
C GLY A 59 12.99 -0.45 1.51
N MET A 60 12.06 0.42 1.88
CA MET A 60 11.06 1.02 1.00
C MET A 60 10.73 2.46 1.44
N PRO A 61 10.08 3.27 0.60
CA PRO A 61 9.57 4.59 0.98
C PRO A 61 8.63 4.55 2.20
N SER A 62 8.41 5.71 2.84
CA SER A 62 7.42 5.84 3.92
C SER A 62 6.01 5.54 3.40
N LEU A 63 5.08 5.11 4.27
CA LEU A 63 3.71 4.85 3.83
C LEU A 63 3.02 6.11 3.28
N LYS A 64 3.40 7.29 3.80
CA LYS A 64 3.00 8.58 3.25
C LYS A 64 3.38 8.74 1.78
N GLU A 65 4.65 8.58 1.45
CA GLU A 65 5.14 8.69 0.06
C GLU A 65 4.48 7.64 -0.86
N LEU A 66 4.29 6.42 -0.35
CA LEU A 66 3.58 5.37 -1.09
C LEU A 66 2.12 5.77 -1.34
N MET A 67 1.41 6.31 -0.35
CA MET A 67 0.01 6.71 -0.48
C MET A 67 -0.16 7.88 -1.45
N GLU A 68 0.73 8.87 -1.42
CA GLU A 68 0.73 9.98 -2.38
C GLU A 68 0.84 9.47 -3.83
N ASN A 69 1.75 8.51 -4.08
CA ASN A 69 1.89 7.90 -5.39
C ASN A 69 0.69 7.03 -5.78
N ILE A 70 0.11 6.29 -4.83
CA ILE A 70 -1.10 5.49 -5.06
C ILE A 70 -2.28 6.38 -5.49
N LEU A 71 -2.43 7.54 -4.87
CA LEU A 71 -3.46 8.52 -5.25
C LEU A 71 -3.19 9.12 -6.64
N ASN A 72 -1.93 9.45 -6.95
CA ASN A 72 -1.53 9.96 -8.26
C ASN A 72 -1.81 8.96 -9.39
N GLU A 73 -1.45 7.70 -9.19
CA GLU A 73 -1.67 6.60 -10.14
C GLU A 73 -3.12 6.07 -10.11
N LYS A 74 -3.95 6.55 -9.18
CA LYS A 74 -5.35 6.16 -9.00
C LYS A 74 -5.52 4.65 -8.79
N VAL A 75 -4.59 4.03 -8.07
CA VAL A 75 -4.68 2.60 -7.71
C VAL A 75 -5.84 2.42 -6.72
N PRO A 76 -6.86 1.59 -7.04
CA PRO A 76 -7.99 1.38 -6.15
C PRO A 76 -7.58 0.68 -4.84
N ILE A 77 -8.15 1.13 -3.73
CA ILE A 77 -8.04 0.51 -2.41
C ILE A 77 -9.43 0.06 -1.95
N TYR A 78 -9.54 -1.20 -1.55
CA TYR A 78 -10.73 -1.81 -0.96
C TYR A 78 -10.46 -2.20 0.50
N ILE A 79 -11.52 -2.26 1.31
CA ILE A 79 -11.53 -2.57 2.75
C ILE A 79 -12.58 -3.64 3.03
#